data_AF-K0XJJ7-F1
#
_entry.id   AF-K0XJJ7-F1
#
_cell.length_a   1.000
_cell.length_b   1.000
_cell.length_c   1.000
_cell.angle_alpha   90.00
_cell.angle_beta   90.00
_cell.angle_gamma   90.00
#
_symmetry.space_group_name_H-M   'P 1'
#
loop_
_entity.id
_entity.type
_entity.pdbx_description
1 polymer ?
#
loop_
_entity_poly.entity_id
_entity_poly.type
_entity_poly.pdbx_seq_one_letter_code
_entity_poly.pdbx_strand_id
1 'polypeptide(L)'
;MSEELQRLPAEVMFQKEIDALIAAEKNPVPTGWKMSPKSVLTYIMGGECNGVKIMPKYIGNKRIVEIAIATLVTDRALLLIGEPGTAKSWLSEHLCAAINGNSTCVIQGTAGTTEEQIRYSWNYAMLIAEGPSDKAIIKSPVFEAMEEGKIARFEEISRCASEVQDALISILSEKRISIPELGKESAAKKGFSIIATANTRDRGVNDMSAALKRRFNIVVLPSPNTLEEEMDIVKTRIEKLSEGMALLSKVPEAEVIKKVCTIFRELRQGETLDGKQKIKSTANVLSTAEAISLLTNSMSLAGSFGDGEISDADLAAGLQGAIVKEDSKDSKVWEEYLENIMKKRGKEWIGLYNECRMLNG
;
A
#
# COMPACT_ATOMS: atom_id res chain seq x y z
N MET A 1 24.06 -15.90 -12.06
CA MET A 1 24.13 -14.59 -11.38
C MET A 1 22.83 -14.42 -10.64
N SER A 2 22.82 -14.41 -9.32
CA SER A 2 21.65 -13.95 -8.57
C SER A 2 21.48 -12.47 -8.91
N GLU A 3 20.44 -12.11 -9.65
CA GLU A 3 20.17 -10.70 -9.94
C GLU A 3 19.93 -9.97 -8.61
N GLU A 4 20.76 -8.95 -8.33
CA GLU A 4 20.55 -8.03 -7.22
C GLU A 4 19.34 -7.14 -7.56
N LEU A 5 18.15 -7.61 -7.21
CA LEU A 5 16.89 -6.90 -7.44
C LEU A 5 16.63 -5.89 -6.32
N GLN A 6 16.22 -4.67 -6.67
CA GLN A 6 15.93 -3.60 -5.72
C GLN A 6 14.75 -3.92 -4.78
N ARG A 7 13.75 -4.66 -5.27
CA ARG A 7 12.61 -5.11 -4.46
C ARG A 7 12.13 -6.48 -4.94
N LEU A 8 12.13 -7.45 -4.02
CA LEU A 8 11.57 -8.76 -4.25
C LEU A 8 10.05 -8.77 -3.99
N PRO A 9 9.28 -9.59 -4.71
CA PRO A 9 7.87 -9.84 -4.38
C PRO A 9 7.72 -10.39 -2.95
N ALA A 10 6.57 -10.13 -2.32
CA ALA A 10 6.31 -10.53 -0.94
C ALA A 10 6.45 -12.05 -0.72
N GLU A 11 6.04 -12.87 -1.67
CA GLU A 11 6.18 -14.33 -1.60
C GLU A 11 7.65 -14.77 -1.51
N VAL A 12 8.58 -14.05 -2.15
CA VAL A 12 10.01 -14.35 -2.09
C VAL A 12 10.63 -13.78 -0.82
N MET A 13 10.29 -12.53 -0.47
CA MET A 13 10.82 -11.86 0.72
C MET A 13 10.45 -12.58 2.02
N PHE A 14 9.24 -13.16 2.09
CA PHE A 14 8.72 -13.83 3.27
C PHE A 14 8.56 -15.35 3.08
N GLN A 15 9.31 -15.93 2.13
CA GLN A 15 9.22 -17.34 1.75
C GLN A 15 9.34 -18.29 2.97
N LYS A 16 10.30 -18.03 3.87
CA LYS A 16 10.50 -18.84 5.08
C LYS A 16 9.28 -18.88 5.99
N GLU A 17 8.60 -17.73 6.15
CA GLU A 17 7.41 -17.61 6.99
C GLU A 17 6.20 -18.29 6.33
N ILE A 18 6.05 -18.11 5.00
CA ILE A 18 5.00 -18.74 4.20
C ILE A 18 5.16 -20.27 4.23
N ASP A 19 6.36 -20.78 3.97
CA ASP A 19 6.63 -22.23 3.95
C ASP A 19 6.40 -22.88 5.32
N ALA A 20 6.77 -22.19 6.41
CA ALA A 20 6.51 -22.66 7.77
C ALA A 20 5.01 -22.83 8.04
N LEU A 21 4.20 -21.86 7.62
CA LEU A 21 2.75 -21.90 7.78
C LEU A 21 2.09 -22.97 6.89
N ILE A 22 2.56 -23.14 5.65
CA ILE A 22 2.07 -24.20 4.75
C ILE A 22 2.41 -25.58 5.33
N ALA A 23 3.65 -25.79 5.77
CA ALA A 23 4.10 -27.05 6.34
C ALA A 23 3.38 -27.42 7.65
N ALA A 24 2.90 -26.42 8.39
CA ALA A 24 2.17 -26.59 9.63
C ALA A 24 0.63 -26.69 9.44
N GLU A 25 0.13 -26.69 8.21
CA GLU A 25 -1.31 -26.60 7.96
C GLU A 25 -2.09 -27.83 8.47
N LYS A 26 -3.21 -27.55 9.16
CA LYS A 26 -4.11 -28.57 9.72
C LYS A 26 -5.59 -28.29 9.43
N ASN A 27 -5.90 -27.08 8.95
CA ASN A 27 -7.25 -26.65 8.65
C ASN A 27 -7.54 -26.84 7.13
N PRO A 28 -8.81 -26.88 6.73
CA PRO A 28 -9.18 -26.93 5.32
C PRO A 28 -8.61 -25.75 4.51
N VAL A 29 -8.00 -26.07 3.37
CA VAL A 29 -7.45 -25.09 2.42
C VAL A 29 -8.45 -24.92 1.27
N PRO A 30 -8.98 -23.70 1.03
CA PRO A 30 -9.86 -23.43 -0.11
C PRO A 30 -9.20 -23.74 -1.45
N THR A 31 -10.00 -24.08 -2.47
CA THR A 31 -9.47 -24.35 -3.82
C THR A 31 -8.72 -23.14 -4.37
N GLY A 32 -7.51 -23.35 -4.88
CA GLY A 32 -6.63 -22.30 -5.40
C GLY A 32 -5.79 -21.59 -4.33
N TRP A 33 -5.99 -21.91 -3.05
CA TRP A 33 -5.19 -21.36 -1.95
C TRP A 33 -4.02 -22.30 -1.61
N LYS A 34 -2.94 -21.74 -1.07
CA LYS A 34 -1.75 -22.46 -0.58
C LYS A 34 -1.83 -22.80 0.91
N MET A 35 -2.64 -22.07 1.67
CA MET A 35 -2.84 -22.28 3.10
C MET A 35 -4.26 -21.88 3.52
N SER A 36 -4.68 -22.25 4.73
CA SER A 36 -6.02 -21.97 5.23
C SER A 36 -6.22 -20.48 5.58
N PRO A 37 -7.47 -20.00 5.66
CA PRO A 37 -7.78 -18.64 6.12
C PRO A 37 -7.15 -18.26 7.46
N LYS A 38 -6.99 -19.23 8.37
CA LYS A 38 -6.34 -19.00 9.68
C LYS A 38 -4.84 -18.78 9.52
N SER A 39 -4.18 -19.57 8.69
CA SER A 39 -2.75 -19.42 8.40
C SER A 39 -2.47 -18.12 7.65
N VAL A 40 -3.33 -17.71 6.72
CA VAL A 40 -3.26 -16.38 6.08
C VAL A 40 -3.39 -15.28 7.14
N LEU A 41 -4.33 -15.41 8.09
CA LEU A 41 -4.50 -14.42 9.16
C LEU A 41 -3.25 -14.32 10.04
N THR A 42 -2.65 -15.45 10.43
CA THR A 42 -1.39 -15.49 11.18
C THR A 42 -0.24 -14.89 10.38
N TYR A 43 -0.15 -15.16 9.07
CA TYR A 43 0.85 -14.54 8.20
C TYR A 43 0.76 -13.01 8.21
N ILE A 44 -0.46 -12.46 8.14
CA ILE A 44 -0.71 -11.01 8.07
C ILE A 44 -0.55 -10.33 9.44
N MET A 45 -1.14 -10.89 10.49
CA MET A 45 -1.16 -10.28 11.84
C MET A 45 0.05 -10.63 12.70
N GLY A 46 0.91 -11.54 12.22
CA GLY A 46 2.06 -12.02 12.97
C GLY A 46 1.70 -13.09 14.01
N GLY A 47 2.73 -13.65 14.63
CA GLY A 47 2.62 -14.73 15.62
C GLY A 47 3.83 -15.63 15.59
N GLU A 48 3.62 -16.92 15.85
CA GLU A 48 4.66 -17.94 15.79
C GLU A 48 4.08 -19.24 15.22
N CYS A 49 4.87 -19.96 14.44
CA CYS A 49 4.50 -21.25 13.89
C CYS A 49 5.68 -22.22 13.98
N ASN A 50 5.55 -23.27 14.79
CA ASN A 50 6.60 -24.30 14.97
C ASN A 50 8.00 -23.73 15.25
N GLY A 51 8.12 -22.72 16.11
CA GLY A 51 9.40 -22.06 16.42
C GLY A 51 9.85 -21.00 15.41
N VAL A 52 9.13 -20.82 14.30
CA VAL A 52 9.36 -19.74 13.32
C VAL A 52 8.52 -18.53 13.74
N LYS A 53 9.20 -17.42 14.07
CA LYS A 53 8.55 -16.15 14.34
C LYS A 53 7.96 -15.57 13.05
N ILE A 54 6.67 -15.31 13.04
CA ILE A 54 5.95 -14.71 11.93
C ILE A 54 5.82 -13.21 12.21
N MET A 55 6.49 -12.38 11.40
CA MET A 55 6.42 -10.92 11.59
C MET A 55 5.02 -10.40 11.22
N PRO A 56 4.45 -9.41 11.93
CA PRO A 56 3.24 -8.75 11.47
C PRO A 56 3.52 -7.97 10.17
N LYS A 57 2.62 -8.10 9.19
CA LYS A 57 2.63 -7.33 7.93
C LYS A 57 1.60 -6.21 7.97
N TYR A 58 0.60 -6.33 8.84
CA TYR A 58 -0.40 -5.30 9.06
C TYR A 58 -0.54 -5.04 10.56
N ILE A 59 -0.44 -3.76 10.94
CA ILE A 59 -0.65 -3.29 12.30
C ILE A 59 -2.01 -2.58 12.30
N GLY A 60 -2.97 -3.14 13.04
CA GLY A 60 -4.32 -2.61 13.10
C GLY A 60 -5.36 -3.64 13.54
N ASN A 61 -6.62 -3.38 13.23
CA ASN A 61 -7.72 -4.21 13.70
C ASN A 61 -7.76 -5.57 13.00
N LYS A 62 -7.49 -6.65 13.76
CA LYS A 62 -7.58 -8.05 13.31
C LYS A 62 -8.88 -8.37 12.58
N ARG A 63 -10.02 -7.83 13.04
CA ARG A 63 -11.34 -8.10 12.46
C ARG A 63 -11.47 -7.62 11.02
N ILE A 64 -10.79 -6.53 10.67
CA ILE A 64 -10.75 -6.00 9.29
C ILE A 64 -10.06 -7.01 8.36
N VAL A 65 -8.94 -7.57 8.81
CA VAL A 65 -8.20 -8.59 8.06
C VAL A 65 -9.01 -9.88 7.93
N GLU A 66 -9.70 -10.30 8.99
CA GLU A 66 -10.61 -11.46 8.94
C GLU A 66 -11.71 -11.27 7.89
N ILE A 67 -12.33 -10.08 7.81
CA ILE A 67 -13.37 -9.78 6.81
C ILE A 67 -12.77 -9.81 5.40
N ALA A 68 -11.58 -9.25 5.21
CA ALA A 68 -10.88 -9.29 3.92
C ALA A 68 -10.60 -10.73 3.46
N ILE A 69 -10.07 -11.57 4.35
CA ILE A 69 -9.79 -12.99 4.08
C ILE A 69 -11.11 -13.73 3.80
N ALA A 70 -12.14 -13.55 4.63
CA ALA A 70 -13.43 -14.21 4.46
C ALA A 70 -14.10 -13.83 3.14
N THR A 71 -13.92 -12.58 2.67
CA THR A 71 -14.37 -12.14 1.35
C THR A 71 -13.76 -13.01 0.25
N LEU A 72 -12.44 -13.22 0.29
CA LEU A 72 -11.70 -13.94 -0.74
C LEU A 72 -11.94 -15.45 -0.73
N VAL A 73 -12.50 -15.99 0.36
CA VAL A 73 -12.98 -17.39 0.41
C VAL A 73 -14.26 -17.55 -0.43
N THR A 74 -15.03 -16.47 -0.61
CA THR A 74 -16.23 -16.45 -1.45
C THR A 74 -15.91 -16.10 -2.91
N ASP A 75 -16.93 -16.02 -3.76
CA ASP A 75 -16.84 -15.57 -5.15
C ASP A 75 -16.75 -14.03 -5.30
N ARG A 76 -16.81 -13.27 -4.20
CA ARG A 76 -16.75 -11.81 -4.22
C ARG A 76 -15.33 -11.28 -4.34
N ALA A 77 -15.21 -10.17 -5.06
CA ALA A 77 -14.00 -9.38 -5.08
C ALA A 77 -13.90 -8.48 -3.84
N LEU A 78 -12.68 -8.11 -3.47
CA LEU A 78 -12.39 -7.26 -2.33
C LEU A 78 -12.00 -5.86 -2.81
N LEU A 79 -12.62 -4.82 -2.25
CA LEU A 79 -12.22 -3.43 -2.47
C LEU A 79 -11.71 -2.84 -1.15
N LEU A 80 -10.40 -2.58 -1.09
CA LEU A 80 -9.74 -1.93 0.04
C LEU A 80 -9.77 -0.41 -0.15
N ILE A 81 -10.43 0.30 0.76
CA ILE A 81 -10.62 1.75 0.69
C ILE A 81 -9.98 2.41 1.91
N GLY A 82 -9.38 3.59 1.76
CA GLY A 82 -8.81 4.33 2.88
C GLY A 82 -7.98 5.52 2.43
N GLU A 83 -7.53 6.33 3.37
CA GLU A 83 -6.64 7.46 3.09
C GLU A 83 -5.26 6.99 2.56
N PRO A 84 -4.48 7.85 1.89
CA PRO A 84 -3.08 7.56 1.58
C PRO A 84 -2.32 7.05 2.81
N GLY A 85 -1.49 6.02 2.62
CA GLY A 85 -0.68 5.44 3.70
C GLY A 85 -1.38 4.44 4.63
N THR A 86 -2.67 4.11 4.44
CA THR A 86 -3.38 3.08 5.26
C THR A 86 -3.05 1.63 4.90
N ALA A 87 -1.90 1.38 4.26
CA ALA A 87 -1.39 0.04 3.89
C ALA A 87 -2.27 -0.78 2.92
N LYS A 88 -3.15 -0.17 2.12
CA LYS A 88 -4.03 -0.87 1.14
C LYS A 88 -3.26 -1.77 0.19
N SER A 89 -2.29 -1.21 -0.55
CA SER A 89 -1.49 -1.96 -1.53
C SER A 89 -0.60 -3.01 -0.86
N TRP A 90 -0.10 -2.71 0.34
CA TRP A 90 0.69 -3.66 1.12
C TRP A 90 -0.14 -4.87 1.56
N LEU A 91 -1.34 -4.64 2.11
CA LEU A 91 -2.26 -5.71 2.49
C LEU A 91 -2.70 -6.53 1.27
N SER A 92 -3.03 -5.87 0.16
CA SER A 92 -3.37 -6.49 -1.14
C SER A 92 -2.26 -7.45 -1.62
N GLU A 93 -1.01 -6.99 -1.60
CA GLU A 93 0.17 -7.79 -1.97
C GLU A 93 0.35 -9.02 -1.09
N HIS A 94 0.31 -8.82 0.23
CA HIS A 94 0.54 -9.88 1.20
C HIS A 94 -0.60 -10.91 1.24
N LEU A 95 -1.84 -10.49 1.01
CA LEU A 95 -2.95 -11.42 0.83
C LEU A 95 -2.72 -12.32 -0.38
N CYS A 96 -2.32 -11.77 -1.53
CA CYS A 96 -2.01 -12.59 -2.71
C CYS A 96 -0.81 -13.52 -2.47
N ALA A 97 0.27 -13.00 -1.88
CA ALA A 97 1.44 -13.82 -1.55
C ALA A 97 1.10 -14.99 -0.63
N ALA A 98 0.23 -14.80 0.36
CA ALA A 98 -0.20 -15.87 1.25
C ALA A 98 -1.20 -16.84 0.60
N ILE A 99 -2.15 -16.31 -0.18
CA ILE A 99 -3.25 -17.09 -0.72
C ILE A 99 -2.80 -17.92 -1.92
N ASN A 100 -2.33 -17.31 -2.99
CA ASN A 100 -1.97 -18.00 -4.23
C ASN A 100 -0.46 -18.01 -4.48
N GLY A 101 0.33 -17.35 -3.63
CA GLY A 101 1.80 -17.30 -3.74
C GLY A 101 2.28 -16.64 -5.02
N ASN A 102 1.49 -15.70 -5.54
CA ASN A 102 1.87 -14.81 -6.62
C ASN A 102 1.15 -13.48 -6.38
N SER A 103 1.92 -12.43 -6.14
CA SER A 103 1.40 -11.08 -5.91
C SER A 103 1.62 -10.14 -7.10
N THR A 104 2.10 -10.67 -8.23
CA THR A 104 2.61 -9.91 -9.38
C THR A 104 1.60 -9.73 -10.51
N CYS A 105 0.45 -10.42 -10.48
CA CYS A 105 -0.67 -10.16 -11.40
C CYS A 105 -1.35 -8.83 -11.04
N VAL A 106 -0.74 -7.69 -11.41
CA VAL A 106 -1.14 -6.35 -10.99
C VAL A 106 -1.46 -5.43 -12.17
N ILE A 107 -2.54 -4.67 -12.03
CA ILE A 107 -2.86 -3.50 -12.86
C ILE A 107 -2.74 -2.27 -11.98
N GLN A 108 -1.99 -1.27 -12.44
CA GLN A 108 -1.96 0.04 -11.81
C GLN A 108 -2.98 0.95 -12.50
N GLY A 109 -3.91 1.49 -11.73
CA GLY A 109 -4.88 2.47 -12.17
C GLY A 109 -4.25 3.84 -12.37
N THR A 110 -4.44 4.39 -13.56
CA THR A 110 -3.98 5.72 -13.96
C THR A 110 -4.98 6.32 -14.95
N ALA A 111 -4.83 7.61 -15.26
CA ALA A 111 -5.64 8.25 -16.30
C ALA A 111 -5.42 7.63 -17.70
N GLY A 112 -4.28 6.96 -17.92
CA GLY A 112 -3.96 6.28 -19.17
C GLY A 112 -4.33 4.79 -19.19
N THR A 113 -4.91 4.26 -18.12
CA THR A 113 -5.28 2.84 -18.07
C THR A 113 -6.44 2.57 -19.02
N THR A 114 -6.32 1.52 -19.84
CA THR A 114 -7.32 1.18 -20.86
C THR A 114 -8.04 -0.13 -20.54
N GLU A 115 -9.18 -0.37 -21.21
CA GLU A 115 -9.91 -1.64 -21.09
C GLU A 115 -9.07 -2.84 -21.52
N GLU A 116 -8.17 -2.67 -22.49
CA GLU A 116 -7.27 -3.73 -22.96
C GLU A 116 -6.32 -4.22 -21.86
N GLN A 117 -5.86 -3.30 -20.99
CA GLN A 117 -5.02 -3.64 -19.84
C GLN A 117 -5.79 -4.40 -18.75
N ILE A 118 -7.13 -4.38 -18.77
CA ILE A 118 -8.00 -5.15 -17.87
C ILE A 118 -8.38 -6.48 -18.50
N ARG A 119 -8.71 -6.50 -19.80
CA ARG A 119 -9.12 -7.71 -20.52
C ARG A 119 -7.95 -8.36 -21.27
N TYR A 120 -7.73 -7.94 -22.50
CA TYR A 120 -6.65 -8.39 -23.35
C TYR A 120 -6.39 -7.33 -24.42
N SER A 121 -5.20 -7.37 -24.99
CA SER A 121 -4.84 -6.65 -26.20
C SER A 121 -4.44 -7.64 -27.30
N TRP A 122 -3.99 -7.12 -28.43
CA TRP A 122 -3.57 -7.91 -29.58
C TRP A 122 -2.10 -7.66 -29.91
N ASN A 123 -1.40 -8.73 -30.25
CA ASN A 123 -0.16 -8.63 -31.01
C ASN A 123 -0.54 -8.30 -32.46
N TYR A 124 -0.50 -7.01 -32.80
CA TYR A 124 -0.91 -6.52 -34.12
C TYR A 124 -0.12 -7.14 -35.28
N ALA A 125 1.16 -7.47 -35.08
CA ALA A 125 1.96 -8.11 -36.13
C ALA A 125 1.42 -9.51 -36.45
N MET A 126 1.08 -10.30 -35.41
CA MET A 126 0.45 -11.60 -35.59
C MET A 126 -0.97 -11.49 -36.13
N LEU A 127 -1.72 -10.49 -35.69
CA LEU A 127 -3.09 -10.24 -36.17
C LEU A 127 -3.11 -9.94 -37.67
N ILE A 128 -2.15 -9.15 -38.17
CA ILE A 128 -2.02 -8.84 -39.61
C ILE A 128 -1.54 -10.07 -40.39
N ALA A 129 -0.59 -10.83 -39.85
CA ALA A 129 0.03 -11.96 -40.54
C ALA A 129 -0.87 -13.20 -40.59
N GLU A 130 -1.57 -13.52 -39.51
CA GLU A 130 -2.29 -14.79 -39.31
C GLU A 130 -3.79 -14.59 -39.05
N GLY A 131 -4.26 -13.35 -38.88
CA GLY A 131 -5.62 -13.05 -38.46
C GLY A 131 -5.84 -13.24 -36.95
N PRO A 132 -7.09 -13.04 -36.46
CA PRO A 132 -7.45 -13.31 -35.08
C PRO A 132 -7.17 -14.77 -34.71
N SER A 133 -6.31 -14.99 -33.72
CA SER A 133 -6.01 -16.31 -33.18
C SER A 133 -5.63 -16.24 -31.71
N ASP A 134 -5.70 -17.37 -31.00
CA ASP A 134 -5.28 -17.46 -29.59
C ASP A 134 -3.83 -17.01 -29.37
N LYS A 135 -2.95 -17.18 -30.38
CA LYS A 135 -1.54 -16.77 -30.30
C LYS A 135 -1.37 -15.26 -30.44
N ALA A 136 -2.30 -14.58 -31.09
CA ALA A 136 -2.26 -13.13 -31.25
C ALA A 136 -2.80 -12.40 -30.00
N ILE A 137 -3.41 -13.09 -29.04
CA ILE A 137 -3.90 -12.47 -27.81
C ILE A 137 -2.73 -12.16 -26.87
N ILE A 138 -2.66 -10.90 -26.42
CA ILE A 138 -1.83 -10.47 -25.30
C ILE A 138 -2.75 -10.42 -24.07
N LYS A 139 -2.59 -11.39 -23.16
CA LYS A 139 -3.42 -11.49 -21.96
C LYS A 139 -3.06 -10.39 -20.96
N SER A 140 -4.07 -9.81 -20.34
CA SER A 140 -3.84 -8.92 -19.18
C SER A 140 -3.46 -9.72 -17.93
N PRO A 141 -2.92 -9.07 -16.89
CA PRO A 141 -2.71 -9.70 -15.59
C PRO A 141 -4.00 -10.30 -14.98
N VAL A 142 -5.16 -9.69 -15.23
CA VAL A 142 -6.46 -10.23 -14.77
C VAL A 142 -6.82 -11.49 -15.56
N PHE A 143 -6.62 -11.50 -16.87
CA PHE A 143 -6.91 -12.67 -17.70
C PHE A 143 -5.96 -13.84 -17.36
N GLU A 144 -4.67 -13.59 -17.19
CA GLU A 144 -3.73 -14.61 -16.69
C GLU A 144 -4.19 -15.18 -15.34
N ALA A 145 -4.56 -14.31 -14.39
CA ALA A 145 -5.05 -14.75 -13.09
C ALA A 145 -6.35 -15.58 -13.21
N MET A 146 -7.25 -15.22 -14.13
CA MET A 146 -8.46 -16.00 -14.41
C MET A 146 -8.13 -17.41 -14.88
N GLU A 147 -7.24 -17.55 -15.86
CA GLU A 147 -6.86 -18.86 -16.41
C GLU A 147 -6.07 -19.71 -15.43
N GLU A 148 -5.38 -19.10 -14.47
CA GLU A 148 -4.60 -19.80 -13.46
C GLU A 148 -5.35 -20.03 -12.15
N GLY A 149 -6.53 -19.44 -11.97
CA GLY A 149 -7.29 -19.53 -10.71
C GLY A 149 -6.59 -18.78 -9.58
N LYS A 150 -6.00 -17.63 -9.89
CA LYS A 150 -5.19 -16.77 -9.01
C LYS A 150 -5.91 -15.47 -8.68
N ILE A 151 -5.39 -14.74 -7.70
CA ILE A 151 -5.90 -13.41 -7.37
C ILE A 151 -5.15 -12.37 -8.21
N ALA A 152 -5.90 -11.52 -8.91
CA ALA A 152 -5.36 -10.32 -9.56
C ALA A 152 -5.52 -9.10 -8.65
N ARG A 153 -4.59 -8.15 -8.76
CA ARG A 153 -4.59 -6.89 -8.02
C ARG A 153 -4.89 -5.74 -8.95
N PHE A 154 -5.80 -4.86 -8.54
CA PHE A 154 -6.07 -3.60 -9.25
C PHE A 154 -5.84 -2.44 -8.29
N GLU A 155 -4.64 -1.88 -8.37
CA GLU A 155 -4.23 -0.79 -7.49
C GLU A 155 -4.75 0.55 -8.01
N GLU A 156 -5.22 1.42 -7.12
CA GLU A 156 -5.74 2.76 -7.45
C GLU A 156 -6.84 2.78 -8.54
N ILE A 157 -7.80 1.86 -8.47
CA ILE A 157 -8.87 1.69 -9.49
C ILE A 157 -9.61 3.01 -9.77
N SER A 158 -9.77 3.85 -8.76
CA SER A 158 -10.47 5.13 -8.87
C SER A 158 -9.74 6.17 -9.71
N ARG A 159 -8.48 5.94 -10.12
CA ARG A 159 -7.75 6.81 -11.05
C ARG A 159 -8.06 6.52 -12.53
N CYS A 160 -8.66 5.37 -12.82
CA CYS A 160 -9.12 5.03 -14.16
C CYS A 160 -10.42 5.76 -14.48
N ALA A 161 -10.68 6.06 -15.76
CA ALA A 161 -11.99 6.53 -16.21
C ALA A 161 -13.09 5.52 -15.83
N SER A 162 -14.30 6.00 -15.49
CA SER A 162 -15.38 5.15 -14.99
C SER A 162 -15.78 4.07 -16.00
N GLU A 163 -15.75 4.38 -17.30
CA GLU A 163 -16.05 3.44 -18.38
C GLU A 163 -15.02 2.32 -18.47
N VAL A 164 -13.75 2.61 -18.20
CA VAL A 164 -12.69 1.60 -18.14
C VAL A 164 -12.86 0.70 -16.93
N GLN A 165 -13.25 1.24 -15.77
CA GLN A 165 -13.54 0.44 -14.58
C GLN A 165 -14.66 -0.58 -14.84
N ASP A 166 -15.67 -0.19 -15.62
CA ASP A 166 -16.83 -1.04 -15.95
C ASP A 166 -16.47 -2.28 -16.79
N ALA A 167 -15.27 -2.34 -17.38
CA ALA A 167 -14.74 -3.57 -17.98
C ALA A 167 -14.67 -4.75 -16.99
N LEU A 168 -14.60 -4.46 -15.68
CA LEU A 168 -14.62 -5.48 -14.62
C LEU A 168 -16.02 -6.04 -14.36
N ILE A 169 -17.11 -5.39 -14.80
CA ILE A 169 -18.47 -5.82 -14.45
C ILE A 169 -18.70 -7.27 -14.87
N SER A 170 -18.35 -7.63 -16.11
CA SER A 170 -18.59 -8.99 -16.59
C SER A 170 -17.61 -10.00 -15.96
N ILE A 171 -16.37 -9.56 -15.77
CA ILE A 171 -15.33 -10.37 -15.12
C ILE A 171 -15.73 -10.73 -13.68
N LEU A 172 -16.35 -9.80 -12.95
CA LEU A 172 -16.75 -10.02 -11.57
C LEU A 172 -18.08 -10.77 -11.45
N SER A 173 -18.98 -10.65 -12.43
CA SER A 173 -20.31 -11.28 -12.42
C SER A 173 -20.29 -12.70 -12.99
N GLU A 174 -19.94 -12.84 -14.27
CA GLU A 174 -19.98 -14.12 -14.97
C GLU A 174 -18.67 -14.91 -14.83
N LYS A 175 -17.62 -14.28 -14.26
CA LYS A 175 -16.27 -14.84 -14.19
C LYS A 175 -15.76 -15.25 -15.58
N ARG A 176 -16.07 -14.43 -16.59
CA ARG A 176 -15.76 -14.68 -18.01
C ARG A 176 -15.24 -13.44 -18.71
N ILE A 177 -14.35 -13.67 -19.66
CA ILE A 177 -13.95 -12.69 -20.68
C ILE A 177 -14.44 -13.23 -22.02
N SER A 178 -15.28 -12.44 -22.71
CA SER A 178 -15.67 -12.72 -24.08
C SER A 178 -14.58 -12.24 -25.04
N ILE A 179 -14.29 -13.03 -26.06
CA ILE A 179 -13.35 -12.75 -27.15
C ILE A 179 -14.13 -12.89 -28.46
N PRO A 180 -14.92 -11.86 -28.83
CA PRO A 180 -15.86 -11.96 -29.94
C PRO A 180 -15.17 -12.24 -31.27
N GLU A 181 -13.95 -11.73 -31.47
CA GLU A 181 -13.17 -11.93 -32.69
C GLU A 181 -12.86 -13.41 -32.96
N LEU A 182 -12.87 -14.24 -31.91
CA LEU A 182 -12.68 -15.69 -32.00
C LEU A 182 -13.98 -16.49 -31.75
N GLY A 183 -15.11 -15.82 -31.52
CA GLY A 183 -16.35 -16.47 -31.06
C GLY A 183 -16.15 -17.28 -29.77
N LYS A 184 -15.22 -16.84 -28.91
CA LYS A 184 -14.75 -17.60 -27.74
C LYS A 184 -15.11 -16.87 -26.45
N GLU A 185 -15.32 -17.64 -25.39
CA GLU A 185 -15.34 -17.12 -24.03
C GLU A 185 -14.32 -17.87 -23.19
N SER A 186 -13.55 -17.14 -22.38
CA SER A 186 -12.67 -17.74 -21.38
C SER A 186 -13.26 -17.58 -19.99
N ALA A 187 -13.48 -18.71 -19.31
CA ALA A 187 -14.02 -18.76 -17.95
C ALA A 187 -12.88 -18.87 -16.93
N ALA A 188 -13.01 -18.18 -15.80
CA ALA A 188 -12.03 -18.25 -14.74
C ALA A 188 -12.03 -19.63 -14.06
N LYS A 189 -10.84 -20.13 -13.74
CA LYS A 189 -10.69 -21.31 -12.88
C LYS A 189 -11.06 -20.97 -11.44
N LYS A 190 -11.48 -21.99 -10.68
CA LYS A 190 -11.70 -21.86 -9.23
C LYS A 190 -10.44 -21.34 -8.55
N GLY A 191 -10.60 -20.42 -7.61
CA GLY A 191 -9.51 -19.69 -6.96
C GLY A 191 -9.32 -18.27 -7.49
N PHE A 192 -9.89 -17.94 -8.65
CA PHE A 192 -9.82 -16.58 -9.18
C PHE A 192 -10.62 -15.58 -8.33
N SER A 193 -9.99 -14.45 -8.02
CA SER A 193 -10.65 -13.26 -7.45
C SER A 193 -9.86 -11.99 -7.79
N ILE A 194 -10.41 -10.83 -7.42
CA ILE A 194 -9.75 -9.53 -7.59
C ILE A 194 -9.69 -8.82 -6.23
N ILE A 195 -8.52 -8.27 -5.91
CA ILE A 195 -8.36 -7.28 -4.85
C ILE A 195 -8.11 -5.93 -5.51
N ALA A 196 -9.02 -4.99 -5.33
CA ALA A 196 -8.88 -3.62 -5.81
C ALA A 196 -8.56 -2.67 -4.64
N THR A 197 -7.84 -1.57 -4.91
CA THR A 197 -7.59 -0.51 -3.93
C THR A 197 -8.08 0.85 -4.44
N ALA A 198 -8.63 1.67 -3.55
CA ALA A 198 -9.07 3.02 -3.87
C ALA A 198 -8.80 4.00 -2.71
N ASN A 199 -8.56 5.26 -3.04
CA ASN A 199 -8.43 6.35 -2.07
C ASN A 199 -9.80 6.99 -1.80
N THR A 200 -10.07 7.37 -0.55
CA THR A 200 -11.36 7.97 -0.13
C THR A 200 -11.52 9.44 -0.47
N ARG A 201 -10.42 10.18 -0.69
CA ARG A 201 -10.40 11.66 -0.65
C ARG A 201 -9.49 12.32 -1.70
N ASP A 202 -9.01 11.57 -2.69
CA ASP A 202 -8.08 12.15 -3.68
C ASP A 202 -8.79 13.13 -4.63
N ARG A 203 -8.09 14.21 -4.99
CA ARG A 203 -8.49 15.06 -6.12
C ARG A 203 -8.12 14.34 -7.41
N GLY A 204 -9.04 14.25 -8.37
CA GLY A 204 -8.80 13.55 -9.64
C GLY A 204 -9.11 12.06 -9.63
N VAL A 205 -9.97 11.61 -8.71
CA VAL A 205 -10.57 10.26 -8.76
C VAL A 205 -11.93 10.29 -9.45
N ASN A 206 -12.18 9.25 -10.24
CA ASN A 206 -13.47 9.00 -10.86
C ASN A 206 -14.35 8.17 -9.93
N ASP A 207 -15.64 8.51 -9.89
CA ASP A 207 -16.61 7.75 -9.14
C ASP A 207 -16.86 6.39 -9.79
N MET A 208 -16.79 5.35 -8.96
CA MET A 208 -17.14 4.01 -9.39
C MET A 208 -18.67 3.88 -9.54
N SER A 209 -19.10 3.24 -10.64
CA SER A 209 -20.51 2.99 -10.93
C SER A 209 -21.17 2.18 -9.80
N ALA A 210 -22.47 2.41 -9.55
CA ALA A 210 -23.20 1.64 -8.54
C ALA A 210 -23.25 0.14 -8.89
N ALA A 211 -23.24 -0.19 -10.19
CA ALA A 211 -23.19 -1.56 -10.68
C ALA A 211 -21.88 -2.26 -10.28
N LEU A 212 -20.74 -1.58 -10.44
CA LEU A 212 -19.44 -2.11 -10.07
C LEU A 212 -19.25 -2.15 -8.54
N LYS A 213 -19.63 -1.10 -7.80
CA LYS A 213 -19.55 -1.07 -6.32
C LYS A 213 -20.23 -2.28 -5.66
N ARG A 214 -21.38 -2.73 -6.18
CA ARG A 214 -22.14 -3.89 -5.65
C ARG A 214 -21.45 -5.24 -5.84
N ARG A 215 -20.41 -5.33 -6.67
CA ARG A 215 -19.65 -6.56 -6.97
C ARG A 215 -18.41 -6.73 -6.10
N PHE A 216 -18.07 -5.69 -5.34
CA PHE A 216 -17.04 -5.74 -4.33
C PHE A 216 -17.66 -5.86 -2.95
N ASN A 217 -17.00 -6.61 -2.07
CA ASN A 217 -17.11 -6.36 -0.65
C ASN A 217 -16.13 -5.25 -0.28
N ILE A 218 -16.63 -4.18 0.33
CA ILE A 218 -15.85 -2.98 0.65
C ILE A 218 -15.30 -3.12 2.07
N VAL A 219 -13.99 -3.02 2.20
CA VAL A 219 -13.30 -3.00 3.49
C VAL A 219 -12.55 -1.67 3.61
N VAL A 220 -12.93 -0.87 4.61
CA VAL A 220 -12.30 0.42 4.88
C VAL A 220 -11.14 0.22 5.85
N LEU A 221 -9.92 0.53 5.40
CA LEU A 221 -8.72 0.54 6.23
C LEU A 221 -8.58 1.90 6.92
N PRO A 222 -8.68 1.95 8.27
CA PRO A 222 -8.51 3.18 9.01
C PRO A 222 -7.04 3.60 9.05
N SER A 223 -6.81 4.88 9.33
CA SER A 223 -5.51 5.36 9.79
C SER A 223 -5.19 4.77 11.17
N PRO A 224 -3.91 4.61 11.53
CA PRO A 224 -3.53 4.02 12.83
C PRO A 224 -4.13 4.80 14.01
N ASN A 225 -4.61 4.08 15.02
CA ASN A 225 -5.41 4.65 16.09
C ASN A 225 -4.56 5.36 17.14
N THR A 226 -3.30 4.99 17.30
CA THR A 226 -2.40 5.51 18.34
C THR A 226 -1.08 5.98 17.73
N LEU A 227 -0.37 6.86 18.46
CA LEU A 227 0.95 7.29 18.05
C LEU A 227 1.93 6.11 18.03
N GLU A 228 1.78 5.20 18.99
CA GLU A 228 2.60 4.00 19.14
C GLU A 228 2.46 3.07 17.92
N GLU A 229 1.23 2.86 17.41
CA GLU A 229 1.00 2.11 16.18
C GLU A 229 1.67 2.77 14.97
N GLU A 230 1.58 4.10 14.83
CA GLU A 230 2.27 4.83 13.75
C GLU A 230 3.79 4.68 13.85
N MET A 231 4.34 4.83 15.04
CA MET A 231 5.78 4.69 15.29
C MET A 231 6.27 3.27 14.98
N ASP A 232 5.52 2.24 15.36
CA ASP A 232 5.89 0.84 15.09
C ASP A 232 5.90 0.53 13.58
N ILE A 233 4.90 1.05 12.85
CA ILE A 233 4.84 0.95 11.38
C ILE A 233 6.06 1.64 10.76
N VAL A 234 6.34 2.89 11.16
CA VAL A 234 7.43 3.70 10.58
C VAL A 234 8.78 3.05 10.89
N LYS A 235 9.02 2.66 12.13
CA LYS A 235 10.26 2.01 12.57
C LYS A 235 10.52 0.72 11.80
N THR A 236 9.55 -0.20 11.80
CA THR A 236 9.68 -1.50 11.12
C THR A 236 9.97 -1.32 9.63
N ARG A 237 9.38 -0.29 8.99
CA ARG A 237 9.60 -0.04 7.57
C ARG A 237 10.97 0.55 7.29
N ILE A 238 11.44 1.48 8.11
CA ILE A 238 12.75 2.11 7.96
C ILE A 238 13.87 1.08 8.15
N GLU A 239 13.78 0.22 9.17
CA GLU A 239 14.76 -0.86 9.40
C GLU A 239 14.91 -1.74 8.15
N LYS A 240 13.80 -2.17 7.56
CA LYS A 240 13.81 -2.98 6.32
C LYS A 240 14.34 -2.25 5.09
N LEU A 241 14.04 -0.96 4.95
CA LEU A 241 14.54 -0.16 3.82
C LEU A 241 16.04 0.12 3.96
N SER A 242 16.51 0.37 5.18
CA SER A 242 17.93 0.58 5.48
C SER A 242 18.77 -0.67 5.15
N GLU A 243 18.29 -1.86 5.53
CA GLU A 243 18.92 -3.13 5.18
C GLU A 243 18.98 -3.36 3.66
N GLY A 244 17.89 -3.05 2.94
CA GLY A 244 17.80 -3.28 1.49
C GLY A 244 18.55 -2.27 0.62
N MET A 245 18.76 -1.04 1.11
CA MET A 245 19.41 0.04 0.35
C MET A 245 20.88 0.27 0.73
N ALA A 246 21.42 -0.50 1.70
CA ALA A 246 22.77 -0.33 2.22
C ALA A 246 23.09 1.13 2.63
N LEU A 247 22.11 1.82 3.24
CA LEU A 247 22.30 3.19 3.69
C LEU A 247 23.42 3.25 4.74
N LEU A 248 24.33 4.21 4.59
CA LEU A 248 25.48 4.40 5.49
C LEU A 248 25.13 5.14 6.79
N SER A 249 23.84 5.34 7.08
CA SER A 249 23.36 5.98 8.30
C SER A 249 22.83 4.97 9.31
N LYS A 250 22.83 5.38 10.58
CA LYS A 250 22.17 4.64 11.64
C LYS A 250 20.65 4.74 11.49
N VAL A 251 19.95 3.68 11.87
CA VAL A 251 18.49 3.71 12.00
C VAL A 251 18.12 4.79 13.03
N PRO A 252 17.16 5.70 12.72
CA PRO A 252 16.75 6.77 13.63
C PRO A 252 16.34 6.26 15.00
N GLU A 253 16.72 6.99 16.04
CA GLU A 253 16.28 6.72 17.40
C GLU A 253 14.75 6.87 17.54
N ALA A 254 14.17 6.19 18.52
CA ALA A 254 12.73 6.22 18.77
C ALA A 254 12.20 7.64 18.99
N GLU A 255 13.00 8.54 19.57
CA GLU A 255 12.60 9.93 19.80
C GLU A 255 12.52 10.73 18.49
N VAL A 256 13.39 10.47 17.51
CA VAL A 256 13.32 11.10 16.18
C VAL A 256 12.04 10.68 15.46
N ILE A 257 11.74 9.38 15.47
CA ILE A 257 10.50 8.84 14.89
C ILE A 257 9.28 9.46 15.58
N LYS A 258 9.30 9.52 16.91
CA LYS A 258 8.23 10.10 17.72
C LYS A 258 7.98 11.56 17.36
N LYS A 259 9.02 12.39 17.20
CA LYS A 259 8.89 13.79 16.79
C LYS A 259 8.16 13.93 15.47
N VAL A 260 8.59 13.19 14.44
CA VAL A 260 7.98 13.22 13.10
C VAL A 260 6.54 12.74 13.13
N CYS A 261 6.28 11.56 13.72
CA CYS A 261 4.92 11.02 13.84
C CYS A 261 3.99 11.95 14.61
N THR A 262 4.49 12.60 15.67
CA THR A 262 3.70 13.56 16.45
C THR A 262 3.31 14.77 15.61
N ILE A 263 4.26 15.40 14.92
CA ILE A 263 3.98 16.55 14.05
C ILE A 263 2.93 16.19 13.00
N PHE A 264 3.12 15.06 12.31
CA PHE A 264 2.23 14.62 11.24
C PHE A 264 0.84 14.33 11.76
N ARG A 265 0.73 13.66 12.90
CA ARG A 265 -0.55 13.30 13.50
C ARG A 265 -1.32 14.53 13.98
N GLU A 266 -0.65 15.49 14.61
CA GLU A 266 -1.30 16.70 15.11
C GLU A 266 -1.80 17.61 13.99
N LEU A 267 -0.98 17.83 12.96
CA LEU A 267 -1.38 18.59 11.77
C LEU A 267 -2.53 17.90 11.02
N ARG A 268 -2.48 16.57 10.90
CA ARG A 268 -3.55 15.78 10.27
C ARG A 268 -4.86 15.84 11.06
N GLN A 269 -4.81 15.78 12.39
CA GLN A 269 -5.99 15.80 13.26
C GLN A 269 -6.51 17.23 13.52
N GLY A 270 -5.69 18.25 13.29
CA GLY A 270 -6.02 19.64 13.62
C GLY A 270 -6.07 19.91 15.13
N GLU A 271 -5.35 19.11 15.91
CA GLU A 271 -5.24 19.27 17.35
C GLU A 271 -3.96 18.63 17.89
N THR A 272 -3.49 19.15 19.01
CA THR A 272 -2.37 18.59 19.78
C THR A 272 -2.74 17.23 20.39
N LEU A 273 -1.76 16.33 20.58
CA LEU A 273 -2.01 14.99 21.13
C LEU A 273 -2.61 15.00 22.55
N ASP A 274 -2.38 16.06 23.31
CA ASP A 274 -2.98 16.24 24.65
C ASP A 274 -4.36 16.90 24.60
N GLY A 275 -4.87 17.23 23.41
CA GLY A 275 -6.16 17.83 23.15
C GLY A 275 -6.30 19.29 23.60
N LYS A 276 -5.23 19.94 24.08
CA LYS A 276 -5.35 21.28 24.69
C LYS A 276 -5.41 22.42 23.69
N GLN A 277 -4.79 22.26 22.53
CA GLN A 277 -4.69 23.29 21.49
C GLN A 277 -5.20 22.75 20.16
N LYS A 278 -6.08 23.54 19.51
CA LYS A 278 -6.49 23.33 18.12
C LYS A 278 -5.45 23.90 17.17
N ILE A 279 -5.28 23.22 16.04
CA ILE A 279 -4.28 23.50 15.01
C ILE A 279 -5.02 23.53 13.68
N LYS A 280 -4.56 24.37 12.75
CA LYS A 280 -5.04 24.29 11.37
C LYS A 280 -4.51 23.02 10.72
N SER A 281 -5.36 22.30 10.01
CA SER A 281 -4.92 21.16 9.21
C SER A 281 -4.33 21.60 7.88
N THR A 282 -3.33 20.87 7.42
CA THR A 282 -2.75 21.04 6.09
C THR A 282 -3.69 20.55 5.01
N ALA A 283 -3.57 21.10 3.80
CA ALA A 283 -4.30 20.57 2.64
C ALA A 283 -3.76 19.19 2.23
N ASN A 284 -2.45 18.97 2.40
CA ASN A 284 -1.79 17.70 2.13
C ASN A 284 -2.04 16.65 3.23
N VAL A 285 -2.20 15.39 2.81
CA VAL A 285 -2.44 14.25 3.73
C VAL A 285 -1.12 13.73 4.29
N LEU A 286 -0.75 14.20 5.49
CA LEU A 286 0.44 13.83 6.25
C LEU A 286 0.40 12.39 6.76
N SER A 287 0.64 11.41 5.89
CA SER A 287 0.48 9.97 6.17
C SER A 287 1.72 9.29 6.77
N THR A 288 1.56 8.06 7.29
CA THR A 288 2.68 7.21 7.72
C THR A 288 3.67 6.93 6.58
N ALA A 289 3.20 6.81 5.34
CA ALA A 289 4.05 6.63 4.17
C ALA A 289 4.91 7.87 3.90
N GLU A 290 4.36 9.08 4.10
CA GLU A 290 5.14 10.31 4.00
C GLU A 290 6.17 10.43 5.13
N ALA A 291 5.85 9.98 6.36
CA ALA A 291 6.81 9.96 7.47
C ALA A 291 7.99 9.00 7.19
N ILE A 292 7.71 7.81 6.63
CA ILE A 292 8.75 6.86 6.19
C ILE A 292 9.63 7.50 5.10
N SER A 293 9.03 8.14 4.10
CA SER A 293 9.76 8.81 3.01
C SER A 293 10.66 9.91 3.54
N LEU A 294 10.14 10.77 4.43
CA LEU A 294 10.88 11.83 5.10
C LEU A 294 12.10 11.27 5.83
N LEU A 295 11.90 10.29 6.71
CA LEU A 295 12.98 9.72 7.52
C LEU A 295 14.01 8.97 6.66
N THR A 296 13.57 8.27 5.61
CA THR A 296 14.48 7.59 4.67
C THR A 296 15.35 8.60 3.92
N ASN A 297 14.79 9.74 3.52
CA ASN A 297 15.56 10.82 2.90
C ASN A 297 16.53 11.47 3.89
N SER A 298 16.10 11.74 5.12
CA SER A 298 17.00 12.26 6.17
C SER A 298 18.14 11.28 6.48
N MET A 299 17.86 9.97 6.50
CA MET A 299 18.89 8.93 6.61
C MET A 299 19.87 8.95 5.43
N SER A 300 19.37 9.14 4.20
CA SER A 300 20.21 9.22 3.01
C SER A 300 21.11 10.46 3.04
N LEU A 301 20.58 11.61 3.45
CA LEU A 301 21.35 12.85 3.63
C LEU A 301 22.43 12.68 4.69
N ALA A 302 22.07 12.18 5.87
CA ALA A 302 23.00 11.94 6.97
C ALA A 302 24.13 10.97 6.58
N GLY A 303 23.80 9.87 5.90
CA GLY A 303 24.79 8.87 5.48
C GLY A 303 25.67 9.32 4.32
N SER A 304 25.17 10.18 3.44
CA SER A 304 25.90 10.59 2.22
C SER A 304 26.68 11.89 2.40
N PHE A 305 26.17 12.83 3.20
CA PHE A 305 26.71 14.19 3.35
C PHE A 305 26.97 14.59 4.81
N GLY A 306 26.52 13.78 5.78
CA GLY A 306 26.71 14.01 7.20
C GLY A 306 27.70 13.04 7.84
N ASP A 307 27.51 12.80 9.14
CA ASP A 307 28.30 11.88 9.96
C ASP A 307 27.64 10.51 10.15
N GLY A 308 26.56 10.24 9.40
CA GLY A 308 25.76 9.02 9.51
C GLY A 308 24.67 9.06 10.58
N GLU A 309 24.51 10.16 11.33
CA GLU A 309 23.40 10.38 12.26
C GLU A 309 22.46 11.48 11.73
N ILE A 310 21.15 11.28 11.92
CA ILE A 310 20.16 12.25 11.46
C ILE A 310 20.24 13.49 12.35
N SER A 311 20.64 14.62 11.77
CA SER A 311 20.65 15.91 12.46
C SER A 311 19.27 16.58 12.47
N ASP A 312 19.11 17.58 13.34
CA ASP A 312 17.91 18.42 13.34
C ASP A 312 17.73 19.18 12.00
N ALA A 313 18.83 19.52 11.31
CA ALA A 313 18.80 20.16 10.00
C ALA A 313 18.27 19.21 8.90
N ASP A 314 18.68 17.93 8.93
CA ASP A 314 18.19 16.91 7.99
C ASP A 314 16.69 16.65 8.16
N LEU A 315 16.22 16.65 9.41
CA LEU A 315 14.79 16.54 9.72
C LEU A 315 14.01 17.78 9.30
N ALA A 316 14.54 18.98 9.57
CA ALA A 316 13.90 20.23 9.21
C ALA A 316 13.70 20.35 7.69
N ALA A 317 14.71 20.00 6.90
CA ALA A 317 14.61 19.96 5.44
C ALA A 317 13.52 18.97 4.97
N GLY A 318 13.47 17.77 5.57
CA GLY A 318 12.45 16.77 5.28
C GLY A 318 11.03 17.23 5.66
N LEU A 319 10.87 17.85 6.84
CA LEU A 319 9.59 18.37 7.33
C LEU A 319 9.09 19.51 6.45
N GLN A 320 9.95 20.44 6.06
CA GLN A 320 9.60 21.53 5.16
C GLN A 320 9.08 20.99 3.81
N GLY A 321 9.80 20.03 3.22
CA GLY A 321 9.41 19.40 1.97
C GLY A 321 8.12 18.57 2.06
N ALA A 322 7.84 17.95 3.20
CA ALA A 322 6.63 17.14 3.38
C ALA A 322 5.38 17.99 3.68
N ILE A 323 5.53 19.02 4.52
CA ILE A 323 4.41 19.82 5.04
C ILE A 323 4.05 20.95 4.08
N VAL A 324 5.04 21.71 3.61
CA VAL A 324 4.78 22.95 2.85
C VAL A 324 4.67 22.67 1.34
N LYS A 325 5.50 21.78 0.79
CA LYS A 325 5.57 21.48 -0.66
C LYS A 325 5.53 22.79 -1.49
N GLU A 326 4.54 22.93 -2.38
CA GLU A 326 4.33 24.12 -3.23
C GLU A 326 3.17 25.01 -2.75
N ASP A 327 2.52 24.69 -1.62
CA ASP A 327 1.31 25.41 -1.17
C ASP A 327 1.63 26.51 -0.15
N SER A 328 1.50 27.77 -0.61
CA SER A 328 1.64 28.96 0.24
C SER A 328 0.72 29.00 1.47
N LYS A 329 -0.39 28.25 1.49
CA LYS A 329 -1.28 28.14 2.66
C LYS A 329 -0.69 27.21 3.72
N ASP A 330 -0.13 26.08 3.30
CA ASP A 330 0.48 25.12 4.23
C ASP A 330 1.74 25.70 4.89
N SER A 331 2.47 26.61 4.21
CA SER A 331 3.56 27.39 4.81
C SER A 331 3.12 28.19 6.04
N LYS A 332 1.96 28.85 5.98
CA LYS A 332 1.41 29.61 7.13
C LYS A 332 0.94 28.70 8.26
N VAL A 333 0.32 27.56 7.91
CA VAL A 333 -0.07 26.55 8.90
C VAL A 333 1.17 26.02 9.62
N TRP A 334 2.26 25.79 8.89
CA TRP A 334 3.51 25.34 9.43
C TRP A 334 4.16 26.38 10.36
N GLU A 335 4.22 27.64 9.94
CA GLU A 335 4.71 28.75 10.77
C GLU A 335 3.94 28.86 12.09
N GLU A 336 2.60 28.80 12.03
CA GLU A 336 1.75 28.84 13.22
C GLU A 336 2.00 27.64 14.16
N TYR A 337 2.22 26.45 13.60
CA TYR A 337 2.55 25.26 14.39
C TYR A 337 3.92 25.41 15.08
N LEU A 338 4.93 25.90 14.36
CA LEU A 338 6.28 26.11 14.90
C LEU A 338 6.24 27.08 16.10
N GLU A 339 5.63 28.26 15.93
CA GLU A 339 5.63 29.30 16.97
C GLU A 339 4.71 28.99 18.16
N ASN A 340 3.54 28.41 17.91
CA ASN A 340 2.54 28.24 18.97
C ASN A 340 2.62 26.89 19.68
N ILE A 341 3.07 25.85 18.99
CA ILE A 341 3.11 24.48 19.50
C ILE A 341 4.55 24.06 19.76
N MET A 342 5.36 23.96 18.71
CA MET A 342 6.68 23.31 18.79
C MET A 342 7.68 24.07 19.69
N LYS A 343 7.73 25.40 19.58
CA LYS A 343 8.57 26.27 20.41
C LYS A 343 8.38 26.08 21.92
N LYS A 344 7.18 25.66 22.33
CA LYS A 344 6.81 25.47 23.74
C LYS A 344 7.10 24.05 24.24
N ARG A 345 7.57 23.14 23.39
CA ARG A 345 7.82 21.73 23.72
C ARG A 345 9.22 21.52 24.30
N GLY A 346 9.41 21.83 25.58
CA GLY A 346 10.59 21.41 26.35
C GLY A 346 11.94 21.76 25.71
N LYS A 347 13.03 21.15 26.20
CA LYS A 347 14.39 21.40 25.68
C LYS A 347 14.71 20.53 24.46
N GLU A 348 14.16 19.32 24.40
CA GLU A 348 14.42 18.33 23.35
C GLU A 348 13.92 18.73 21.95
N TRP A 349 13.02 19.71 21.83
CA TRP A 349 12.52 20.21 20.53
C TRP A 349 13.19 21.50 20.05
N ILE A 350 14.00 22.16 20.90
CA ILE A 350 14.53 23.51 20.60
C ILE A 350 15.44 23.49 19.37
N GLY A 351 16.30 22.47 19.22
CA GLY A 351 17.19 22.33 18.07
C GLY A 351 16.41 22.24 16.76
N LEU A 352 15.51 21.24 16.67
CA LEU A 352 14.62 21.08 15.51
C LEU A 352 13.75 22.32 15.23
N TYR A 353 13.26 23.02 16.26
CA TYR A 353 12.48 24.25 16.08
C TYR A 353 13.30 25.35 15.41
N ASN A 354 14.56 25.55 15.83
CA ASN A 354 15.42 26.58 15.27
C ASN A 354 15.72 26.31 13.77
N GLU A 355 16.02 25.06 13.43
CA GLU A 355 16.28 24.65 12.04
C GLU A 355 15.03 24.80 11.17
N CYS A 356 13.86 24.31 11.63
CA CYS A 356 12.60 24.47 10.91
C CYS A 356 12.23 25.94 10.70
N ARG A 357 12.44 26.78 11.72
CA ARG A 357 12.16 28.22 11.62
C ARG A 357 13.08 28.91 10.61
N MET A 358 14.35 28.53 10.57
CA MET A 358 15.31 29.09 9.62
C MET A 358 14.94 28.75 8.17
N LEU A 359 14.41 27.55 7.91
CA LEU A 359 14.03 27.10 6.57
C LEU A 359 12.67 27.63 6.08
N ASN A 360 11.76 27.97 6.99
CA ASN A 360 10.43 28.47 6.64
C ASN A 360 10.37 29.99 6.49
N GLY A 361 11.37 30.73 7.00
CA GLY A 361 11.53 32.17 6.81
C GLY A 361 12.24 32.50 5.51
#